data_AF-A0AAN6TSC2-F1
#
_entry.id   AF-A0AAN6TSC2-F1
#
_cell.length_a   1.000
_cell.length_b   1.000
_cell.length_c   1.000
_cell.angle_alpha   90.00
_cell.angle_beta   90.00
_cell.angle_gamma   90.00
#
_symmetry.space_group_name_H-M   'P 1'
#
loop_
_entity.id
_entity.type
_entity.pdbx_description
1 polymer ?
#
loop_
_entity_poly.entity_id
_entity_poly.type
_entity_poly.pdbx_seq_one_letter_code
_entity_poly.pdbx_strand_id
1 'polypeptide(L)'
;MAAAAQPEAVIEVADRPPSPKRPSRALKPSAKVREAMQSLEDAAITSRRTAINATRNTASRGTRVLGSGSGANGQAEAGKTALQTLLEAINEQQNETRGIIAEQRNTICELRDVVSKQQDAIQQLCEELKQARDVVYKQQDAIQQLSEELRQARDQIDALVRN
;
A
#
# COMPACT_ATOMS: atom_id res chain seq x y z
N MET A 1 -59.19 23.75 -40.70
CA MET A 1 -60.05 23.54 -39.53
C MET A 1 -59.19 23.61 -38.28
N ALA A 2 -59.54 24.52 -37.39
CA ALA A 2 -58.93 24.71 -36.07
C ALA A 2 -59.60 23.81 -35.03
N ALA A 3 -58.83 23.32 -34.06
CA ALA A 3 -59.21 22.94 -32.68
C ALA A 3 -58.02 22.20 -32.07
N ALA A 4 -57.62 22.31 -30.80
CA ALA A 4 -57.83 23.24 -29.70
C ALA A 4 -56.80 22.81 -28.63
N ALA A 5 -56.46 23.72 -27.73
CA ALA A 5 -55.39 23.63 -26.75
C ALA A 5 -55.79 22.90 -25.43
N GLN A 6 -54.88 22.05 -24.91
CA GLN A 6 -54.42 21.87 -23.49
C GLN A 6 -55.45 21.43 -22.40
N PRO A 7 -55.07 21.02 -21.15
CA PRO A 7 -53.80 20.56 -20.54
C PRO A 7 -53.94 19.30 -19.61
N GLU A 8 -52.92 19.02 -18.78
CA GLU A 8 -52.92 18.19 -17.53
C GLU A 8 -52.73 16.65 -17.69
N ALA A 9 -51.90 15.93 -16.92
CA ALA A 9 -51.36 16.18 -15.59
C ALA A 9 -49.92 15.69 -15.41
N VAL A 10 -49.19 16.48 -14.62
CA VAL A 10 -47.92 16.20 -13.96
C VAL A 10 -48.06 15.01 -13.01
N ILE A 11 -47.15 14.03 -13.10
CA ILE A 11 -46.76 13.23 -11.93
C ILE A 11 -45.27 13.44 -11.72
N GLU A 12 -44.99 14.46 -10.93
CA GLU A 12 -43.73 14.71 -10.26
C GLU A 12 -43.52 13.58 -9.24
N VAL A 13 -42.68 12.59 -9.57
CA VAL A 13 -42.11 11.73 -8.53
C VAL A 13 -40.90 12.46 -7.98
N ALA A 14 -41.16 13.26 -6.96
CA ALA A 14 -40.17 13.85 -6.11
C ALA A 14 -39.30 12.74 -5.47
N ASP A 15 -38.00 13.03 -5.47
CA ASP A 15 -36.99 12.61 -4.49
C ASP A 15 -36.59 11.12 -4.44
N ARG A 16 -35.56 10.79 -5.24
CA ARG A 16 -34.66 9.67 -4.91
C ARG A 16 -33.28 10.25 -4.60
N PRO A 17 -32.75 10.13 -3.37
CA PRO A 17 -31.42 10.62 -3.07
C PRO A 17 -30.38 9.87 -3.90
N PRO A 18 -29.29 10.52 -4.35
CA PRO A 18 -28.22 9.84 -5.06
C PRO A 18 -27.62 8.77 -4.13
N SER A 19 -27.70 7.51 -4.56
CA SER A 19 -27.05 6.40 -3.87
C SER A 19 -25.55 6.71 -3.70
N PRO A 20 -24.96 6.50 -2.51
CA PRO A 20 -23.54 6.74 -2.29
C PRO A 20 -22.73 5.91 -3.29
N LYS A 21 -21.84 6.58 -4.03
CA LYS A 21 -20.92 5.95 -4.97
C LYS A 21 -20.13 4.87 -4.22
N ARG A 22 -20.45 3.61 -4.49
CA ARG A 22 -19.76 2.43 -3.98
C ARG A 22 -18.27 2.56 -4.32
N PRO A 23 -17.34 2.66 -3.36
CA PRO A 23 -15.92 2.59 -3.68
C PRO A 23 -15.59 1.12 -3.95
N SER A 24 -16.00 0.62 -5.11
CA SER A 24 -15.60 -0.72 -5.58
C SER A 24 -14.70 -0.54 -6.79
N ARG A 25 -13.44 -0.23 -6.51
CA ARG A 25 -12.37 -0.65 -7.39
C ARG A 25 -11.24 -1.11 -6.51
N ALA A 26 -11.06 -2.43 -6.42
CA ALA A 26 -9.88 -3.02 -5.84
C ALA A 26 -8.67 -2.28 -6.43
N LEU A 27 -7.94 -1.56 -5.57
CA LEU A 27 -6.72 -0.85 -5.95
C LEU A 27 -5.74 -1.91 -6.41
N LYS A 28 -5.60 -2.07 -7.73
CA LYS A 28 -4.59 -2.95 -8.30
C LYS A 28 -3.24 -2.48 -7.74
N PRO A 29 -2.40 -3.38 -7.22
CA PRO A 29 -1.08 -3.00 -6.75
C PRO A 29 -0.34 -2.22 -7.85
N SER A 30 0.34 -1.15 -7.45
CA SER A 30 1.13 -0.29 -8.34
C SER A 30 2.08 -1.13 -9.19
N ALA A 31 2.43 -0.66 -10.40
CA ALA A 31 3.31 -1.39 -11.31
C ALA A 31 4.61 -1.83 -10.62
N LYS A 32 5.21 -0.95 -9.81
CA LYS A 32 6.39 -1.26 -8.98
C LYS A 32 6.14 -2.37 -7.95
N VAL A 33 4.98 -2.39 -7.33
CA VAL A 33 4.62 -3.44 -6.34
C VAL A 33 4.45 -4.79 -7.04
N ARG A 34 3.84 -4.80 -8.24
CA ARG A 34 3.71 -6.02 -9.04
C ARG A 34 5.06 -6.55 -9.52
N GLU A 35 5.94 -5.67 -9.97
CA GLU A 35 7.29 -6.03 -10.42
C GLU A 35 8.14 -6.57 -9.26
N ALA A 36 8.07 -5.95 -8.08
CA ALA A 36 8.75 -6.46 -6.88
C ALA A 36 8.23 -7.85 -6.44
N MET A 37 6.90 -8.06 -6.50
CA MET A 37 6.33 -9.38 -6.21
C MET A 37 6.76 -10.44 -7.23
N GLN A 38 6.79 -10.10 -8.52
CA GLN A 38 7.27 -10.99 -9.59
C GLN A 38 8.76 -11.32 -9.42
N SER A 39 9.58 -10.31 -9.10
CA SER A 39 11.00 -10.52 -8.82
C SER A 39 11.24 -11.44 -7.62
N LEU A 40 10.42 -11.35 -6.57
CA LEU A 40 10.50 -12.23 -5.41
C LEU A 40 10.12 -13.69 -5.78
N GLU A 41 9.09 -13.85 -6.62
CA GLU A 41 8.64 -15.15 -7.11
C GLU A 41 9.69 -15.81 -8.01
N ASP A 42 10.30 -15.03 -8.91
CA ASP A 42 11.39 -15.49 -9.78
C ASP A 42 12.62 -15.91 -8.96
N ALA A 43 13.00 -15.13 -7.95
CA ALA A 43 14.10 -15.45 -7.04
C ALA A 43 13.85 -16.74 -6.23
N ALA A 44 12.60 -16.97 -5.80
CA ALA A 44 12.20 -18.19 -5.11
C ALA A 44 12.27 -19.42 -6.04
N ILE A 45 11.87 -19.26 -7.31
CA ILE A 45 11.94 -20.31 -8.32
C ILE A 45 13.40 -20.65 -8.66
N THR A 46 14.27 -19.65 -8.83
CA THR A 46 15.70 -19.88 -9.09
C THR A 46 16.38 -20.56 -7.91
N SER A 47 16.10 -20.12 -6.68
CA SER A 47 16.62 -20.75 -5.46
C SER A 47 16.24 -22.24 -5.37
N ARG A 48 14.96 -22.56 -5.62
CA ARG A 48 14.47 -23.94 -5.62
C ARG A 48 15.15 -24.80 -6.70
N ARG A 49 15.34 -24.27 -7.91
CA ARG A 49 16.02 -25.00 -9.00
C ARG A 49 17.49 -25.27 -8.67
N THR A 50 18.20 -24.30 -8.08
CA THR A 50 19.59 -24.48 -7.64
C THR A 50 19.70 -25.58 -6.58
N ALA A 51 18.81 -25.60 -5.59
CA ALA A 51 18.78 -26.64 -4.57
C ALA A 51 18.52 -28.05 -5.14
N ILE A 52 17.57 -28.18 -6.08
CA ILE A 52 17.25 -29.46 -6.74
C ILE A 52 18.44 -29.95 -7.59
N ASN A 53 19.07 -29.06 -8.35
CA ASN A 53 20.21 -29.42 -9.20
C ASN A 53 21.44 -29.82 -8.39
N ALA A 54 21.70 -29.16 -7.25
CA ALA A 54 22.74 -29.55 -6.32
C ALA A 54 22.51 -30.98 -5.80
N THR A 55 21.28 -31.31 -5.42
CA THR A 55 20.90 -32.64 -4.91
C THR A 55 20.97 -33.73 -5.99
N ARG A 56 20.64 -33.40 -7.25
CA ARG A 56 20.67 -34.38 -8.37
C ARG A 56 22.10 -34.72 -8.80
N ASN A 57 23.00 -33.74 -8.79
CA ASN A 57 24.39 -33.95 -9.17
C ASN A 57 25.17 -34.80 -8.16
N THR A 58 24.82 -34.74 -6.87
CA THR A 58 25.41 -35.61 -5.83
C THR A 58 24.89 -37.04 -5.93
N ALA A 59 23.59 -37.24 -6.16
CA ALA A 59 23.00 -38.56 -6.36
C ALA A 59 23.54 -39.28 -7.62
N SER A 60 23.79 -38.55 -8.71
CA SER A 60 24.32 -39.15 -9.95
C SER A 60 25.80 -39.56 -9.88
N ARG A 61 26.57 -39.08 -8.91
CA ARG A 61 27.98 -39.48 -8.72
C ARG A 61 28.15 -40.80 -7.95
N GLY A 62 27.09 -41.27 -7.28
CA GLY A 62 27.12 -42.50 -6.47
C GLY A 62 27.02 -43.82 -7.25
N THR A 63 26.65 -43.80 -8.55
CA THR A 63 26.31 -45.02 -9.31
C THR A 63 27.32 -45.41 -10.40
N ARG A 64 28.45 -44.70 -10.55
CA ARG A 64 29.43 -44.98 -11.63
C ARG A 64 30.77 -45.56 -11.19
N VAL A 65 30.95 -45.89 -9.91
CA VAL A 65 32.20 -46.45 -9.36
C VAL A 65 31.91 -47.74 -8.59
N LEU A 66 31.47 -48.77 -9.31
CA LEU A 66 31.44 -50.15 -8.82
C LEU A 66 32.38 -50.98 -9.69
N GLY A 67 33.67 -50.75 -9.52
CA GLY A 67 34.73 -51.52 -10.14
C GLY A 67 36.06 -51.22 -9.45
N SER A 68 36.69 -52.28 -8.94
CA SER A 68 38.02 -52.33 -8.34
C SER A 68 38.10 -52.14 -6.82
N GLY A 69 38.55 -53.20 -6.16
CA GLY A 69 38.68 -53.32 -4.71
C GLY A 69 39.89 -52.59 -4.10
N SER A 70 39.95 -52.71 -2.77
CA SER A 70 40.94 -52.12 -1.86
C SER A 70 40.68 -50.65 -1.49
N GLY A 71 40.10 -50.41 -0.31
CA GLY A 71 39.99 -49.05 0.27
C GLY A 71 38.76 -48.72 1.11
N ALA A 72 38.18 -49.65 1.88
CA ALA A 72 36.99 -49.36 2.71
C ALA A 72 37.20 -48.17 3.68
N ASN A 73 38.42 -48.00 4.22
CA ASN A 73 38.75 -46.88 5.11
C ASN A 73 38.86 -45.53 4.36
N GLY A 74 39.36 -45.50 3.12
CA GLY A 74 39.47 -44.26 2.34
C GLY A 74 38.11 -43.73 1.87
N GLN A 75 37.18 -44.65 1.55
CA GLN A 75 35.83 -44.30 1.12
C GLN A 75 34.97 -43.80 2.29
N ALA A 76 35.14 -44.37 3.49
CA ALA A 76 34.48 -43.90 4.70
C ALA A 76 34.97 -42.50 5.12
N GLU A 77 36.28 -42.24 5.08
CA GLU A 77 36.84 -40.93 5.39
C GLU A 77 36.50 -39.87 4.32
N ALA A 78 36.43 -40.26 3.04
CA ALA A 78 35.91 -39.38 1.98
C ALA A 78 34.42 -39.05 2.18
N GLY A 79 33.62 -40.02 2.63
CA GLY A 79 32.21 -39.78 3.00
C GLY A 79 32.08 -38.85 4.20
N LYS A 80 32.91 -39.03 5.22
CA LYS A 80 32.94 -38.20 6.43
C LYS A 80 33.33 -36.76 6.14
N THR A 81 34.39 -36.55 5.34
CA THR A 81 34.81 -35.22 4.91
C THR A 81 33.74 -34.53 4.04
N ALA A 82 33.10 -35.27 3.13
CA ALA A 82 31.98 -34.74 2.34
C ALA A 82 30.79 -34.31 3.22
N LEU A 83 30.41 -35.12 4.21
CA LEU A 83 29.34 -34.77 5.16
C LEU A 83 29.71 -33.55 6.01
N GLN A 84 30.97 -33.43 6.42
CA GLN A 84 31.45 -32.27 7.16
C GLN A 84 31.39 -30.99 6.33
N THR A 85 31.85 -31.03 5.08
CA THR A 85 31.74 -29.87 4.17
C THR A 85 30.30 -29.48 3.87
N LEU A 86 29.38 -30.46 3.77
CA LEU A 86 27.95 -30.19 3.60
C LEU A 86 27.35 -29.54 4.86
N LEU A 87 27.75 -29.99 6.05
CA LEU A 87 27.29 -29.40 7.31
C LEU A 87 27.78 -27.95 7.46
N GLU A 88 29.03 -27.68 7.11
CA GLU A 88 29.59 -26.32 7.07
C GLU A 88 28.83 -25.43 6.08
N ALA A 89 28.56 -25.92 4.86
CA ALA A 89 27.78 -25.18 3.88
C ALA A 89 26.34 -24.89 4.35
N ILE A 90 25.69 -25.84 5.03
CA ILE A 90 24.36 -25.65 5.62
C ILE A 90 24.42 -24.59 6.72
N ASN A 91 25.43 -24.63 7.59
CA ASN A 91 25.59 -23.64 8.66
C ASN A 91 25.85 -22.24 8.11
N GLU A 92 26.68 -22.11 7.07
CA GLU A 92 26.94 -20.85 6.40
C GLU A 92 25.64 -20.27 5.81
N GLN A 93 24.91 -21.09 5.05
CA GLN A 93 23.62 -20.68 4.47
C GLN A 93 22.61 -20.28 5.56
N GLN A 94 22.59 -20.97 6.71
CA GLN A 94 21.74 -20.60 7.84
C GLN A 94 22.14 -19.25 8.44
N ASN A 95 23.43 -18.97 8.56
CA ASN A 95 23.95 -17.71 9.08
C ASN A 95 23.63 -16.55 8.13
N GLU A 96 23.85 -16.73 6.83
CA GLU A 96 23.46 -15.77 5.79
C GLU A 96 21.97 -15.46 5.86
N THR A 97 21.13 -16.51 5.93
CA THR A 97 19.67 -16.35 6.03
C THR A 97 19.27 -15.58 7.29
N ARG A 98 19.92 -15.84 8.43
CA ARG A 98 19.68 -15.08 9.67
C ARG A 98 20.10 -13.61 9.53
N GLY A 99 21.23 -13.34 8.85
CA GLY A 99 21.69 -11.98 8.55
C GLY A 99 20.66 -11.21 7.72
N ILE A 100 20.20 -11.80 6.63
CA ILE A 100 19.18 -11.19 5.76
C ILE A 100 17.88 -10.92 6.54
N ILE A 101 17.43 -11.86 7.37
CA ILE A 101 16.22 -11.66 8.21
C ILE A 101 16.41 -10.50 9.20
N ALA A 102 17.61 -10.34 9.77
CA ALA A 102 17.90 -9.24 10.68
C ALA A 102 17.88 -7.88 9.95
N GLU A 103 18.49 -7.79 8.78
CA GLU A 103 18.47 -6.57 7.95
C GLU A 103 17.05 -6.21 7.49
N GLN A 104 16.26 -7.21 7.08
CA GLN A 104 14.85 -7.00 6.73
C GLN A 104 14.04 -6.49 7.92
N ARG A 105 14.27 -7.02 9.12
CA ARG A 105 13.62 -6.52 10.35
C ARG A 105 13.98 -5.07 10.61
N ASN A 106 15.25 -4.69 10.49
CA ASN A 106 15.68 -3.30 10.67
C ASN A 106 15.01 -2.38 9.66
N THR A 107 14.99 -2.77 8.38
CA THR A 107 14.31 -2.01 7.32
C THR A 107 12.81 -1.84 7.61
N ILE A 108 12.14 -2.89 8.10
CA ILE A 108 10.72 -2.82 8.50
C ILE A 108 10.51 -1.86 9.66
N CYS A 109 11.42 -1.84 10.64
CA CYS A 109 11.36 -0.88 11.76
C CYS A 109 11.51 0.55 11.26
N GLU A 110 12.49 0.83 10.40
CA GLU A 110 12.69 2.16 9.82
C GLU A 110 11.47 2.62 9.01
N LEU A 111 10.90 1.73 8.19
CA LEU A 111 9.66 2.02 7.45
C LEU A 111 8.49 2.32 8.38
N ARG A 112 8.36 1.59 9.49
CA ARG A 112 7.34 1.86 10.50
C ARG A 112 7.52 3.26 11.10
N ASP A 113 8.75 3.65 11.41
CA ASP A 113 9.03 4.97 11.97
C ASP A 113 8.70 6.10 10.98
N VAL A 114 9.01 5.90 9.69
CA VAL A 114 8.62 6.84 8.63
C VAL A 114 7.10 6.96 8.53
N VAL A 115 6.38 5.83 8.54
CA VAL A 115 4.91 5.82 8.49
C VAL A 115 4.31 6.55 9.70
N SER A 116 4.85 6.32 10.91
CA SER A 116 4.41 7.03 12.11
C SER A 116 4.58 8.54 11.98
N LYS A 117 5.76 9.01 11.53
CA LYS A 117 6.01 10.43 11.30
C LYS A 117 5.08 11.04 10.25
N GLN A 118 4.79 10.31 9.18
CA GLN A 118 3.83 10.74 8.17
C GLN A 118 2.42 10.86 8.75
N GLN A 119 2.02 9.93 9.61
CA GLN A 119 0.72 9.95 10.25
C GLN A 119 0.57 11.14 11.22
N ASP A 120 1.63 11.48 11.95
CA ASP A 120 1.65 12.67 12.82
C ASP A 120 1.55 13.96 11.99
N ALA A 121 2.30 14.07 10.89
CA ALA A 121 2.23 15.22 10.00
C ALA A 121 0.83 15.39 9.37
N ILE A 122 0.18 14.28 8.98
CA ILE A 122 -1.19 14.31 8.47
C ILE A 122 -2.15 14.81 9.54
N GLN A 123 -2.00 14.39 10.80
CA GLN A 123 -2.84 14.87 11.90
C GLN A 123 -2.67 16.37 12.11
N GLN A 124 -1.44 16.89 12.12
CA GLN A 124 -1.16 18.32 12.24
C GLN A 124 -1.82 19.12 11.10
N LEU A 125 -1.66 18.69 9.84
CA LEU A 125 -2.31 19.35 8.70
C LEU A 125 -3.84 19.30 8.80
N CYS A 126 -4.42 18.22 9.31
CA CYS A 126 -5.86 18.13 9.54
C CYS A 126 -6.34 19.14 10.59
N GLU A 127 -5.54 19.37 11.64
CA GLU A 127 -5.83 20.36 12.67
C GLU A 127 -5.73 21.79 12.13
N GLU A 128 -4.68 22.10 11.37
CA GLU A 128 -4.51 23.39 10.71
C GLU A 128 -5.69 23.69 9.75
N LEU A 129 -6.13 22.70 8.97
CA LEU A 129 -7.28 22.86 8.09
C LEU A 129 -8.58 23.12 8.85
N LYS A 130 -8.78 22.47 10.02
CA LYS A 130 -9.94 22.75 10.88
C LYS A 130 -9.89 24.19 11.41
N GLN A 131 -8.74 24.65 11.88
CA GLN A 131 -8.57 26.02 12.35
C GLN A 131 -8.81 27.04 11.23
N ALA A 132 -8.27 26.82 10.04
CA ALA A 132 -8.48 27.68 8.88
C ALA A 132 -9.96 27.77 8.51
N ARG A 133 -10.66 26.63 8.50
CA ARG A 133 -12.11 26.58 8.28
C ARG A 133 -12.88 27.38 9.34
N ASP A 134 -12.53 27.26 10.62
CA ASP A 134 -13.19 28.01 11.69
C ASP A 134 -12.99 29.52 11.54
N VAL A 135 -11.80 29.95 11.09
CA VAL A 135 -11.53 31.36 10.75
C VAL A 135 -12.42 31.82 9.58
N VAL A 136 -12.55 31.00 8.53
CA VAL A 136 -13.43 31.32 7.38
C VAL A 136 -14.88 31.47 7.82
N TYR A 137 -15.39 30.59 8.69
CA TYR A 137 -16.75 30.73 9.22
C TYR A 137 -16.94 32.04 9.98
N LYS A 138 -16.00 32.39 10.88
CA LYS A 138 -16.05 33.66 11.61
C LYS A 138 -16.02 34.88 10.68
N GLN A 139 -15.20 34.83 9.63
CA GLN A 139 -15.16 35.90 8.62
C GLN A 139 -16.48 36.00 7.86
N GLN A 140 -17.09 34.88 7.51
CA GLN A 140 -18.37 34.85 6.83
C GLN A 140 -19.49 35.44 7.69
N ASP A 141 -19.50 35.13 8.99
CA ASP A 141 -20.45 35.71 9.95
C ASP A 141 -20.26 37.23 10.07
N ALA A 142 -19.01 37.71 10.17
CA ALA A 142 -18.71 39.13 10.22
C ALA A 142 -19.15 39.88 8.95
N ILE A 143 -18.94 39.27 7.77
CA ILE A 143 -19.41 39.83 6.49
C ILE A 143 -20.94 39.94 6.47
N GLN A 144 -21.65 38.94 6.99
CA GLN A 144 -23.11 38.98 7.07
C GLN A 144 -23.60 40.11 7.98
N GLN A 145 -22.97 40.28 9.15
CA GLN A 145 -23.30 41.37 10.08
C GLN A 145 -23.08 42.75 9.44
N LEU A 146 -21.91 42.97 8.83
CA LEU A 146 -21.62 44.23 8.14
C LEU A 146 -22.56 44.50 6.96
N SER A 147 -22.96 43.46 6.24
CA SER A 147 -23.93 43.59 5.13
C SER A 147 -25.30 44.03 5.63
N GLU A 148 -25.72 43.50 6.78
CA GLU A 148 -26.99 43.88 7.41
C GLU A 148 -26.94 45.31 7.96
N GLU A 149 -25.84 45.72 8.59
CA GLU A 149 -25.63 47.11 9.03
C GLU A 149 -25.65 48.10 7.86
N LEU A 150 -24.98 47.76 6.74
CA LEU A 150 -25.01 48.57 5.52
C LEU A 150 -26.42 48.67 4.93
N ARG A 151 -27.19 47.57 4.95
CA ARG A 151 -28.59 47.55 4.52
C ARG A 151 -29.43 48.49 5.38
N GLN A 152 -29.29 48.41 6.70
CA GLN A 152 -30.01 49.29 7.64
C GLN A 152 -29.63 50.76 7.46
N ALA A 153 -28.35 51.07 7.30
CA ALA A 153 -27.89 52.44 7.04
C ALA A 153 -28.46 52.99 5.72
N ARG A 154 -28.54 52.15 4.67
CA ARG A 154 -29.17 52.52 3.40
C ARG A 154 -30.66 52.78 3.55
N ASP A 155 -31.38 51.91 4.26
CA ASP A 155 -32.82 52.08 4.52
C ASP A 155 -33.10 53.37 5.31
N GLN A 156 -32.24 53.72 6.27
CA GLN A 156 -32.32 54.99 7.01
C GLN A 156 -32.11 56.21 6.11
N ILE A 157 -31.12 56.18 5.21
CA ILE A 157 -30.88 57.25 4.24
C ILE A 157 -32.09 57.40 3.31
N ASP A 158 -32.61 56.29 2.78
CA ASP A 158 -33.79 56.31 1.90
C ASP A 158 -35.01 56.88 2.61
N ALA A 159 -35.20 56.58 3.90
CA ALA A 159 -36.28 57.16 4.71
C ALA A 159 -36.10 58.67 4.92
N LEU A 160 -34.88 59.16 5.13
CA LEU A 160 -34.58 60.59 5.27
C LEU A 160 -34.75 61.36 3.95
N VAL A 161 -34.50 60.72 2.80
CA VAL A 161 -34.68 61.35 1.48
C VAL A 161 -36.15 61.43 1.07
N ARG A 162 -36.99 60.50 1.54
CA ARG A 162 -38.42 60.45 1.19
C ARG A 162 -39.31 61.32 2.08
N ASN A 163 -38.86 61.66 3.29
CA ASN A 163 -39.55 62.58 4.20
C ASN A 163 -39.10 64.03 3.97
#